data_AF-A0A7W5MYX1-F1
#
_entry.id   AF-A0A7W5MYX1-F1
#
_cell.length_a   1.000
_cell.length_b   1.000
_cell.length_c   1.000
_cell.angle_alpha   90.00
_cell.angle_beta   90.00
_cell.angle_gamma   90.00
#
_symmetry.space_group_name_H-M   'P 1'
#
loop_
_entity.id
_entity.type
_entity.pdbx_description
1 polymer ?
#
loop_
_entity_poly.entity_id
_entity_poly.type
_entity_poly.pdbx_seq_one_letter_code
_entity_poly.pdbx_strand_id
1 'polypeptide(L)' 'MLLQPKCPYLNPVEIVWQFVRNNWLSNQNFKLYDDIVVYSRFAWNKLFEHLRRIVPLRLRQRTHGF' A
#
# COMPACT_ATOMS: atom_id res chain seq x y z
N MET A 1 1.50 -2.78 21.81
CA MET A 1 1.76 -4.07 21.13
C MET A 1 3.15 -3.97 20.50
N LEU A 2 4.13 -4.69 21.04
CA LEU A 2 5.49 -4.71 20.51
C LEU A 2 5.54 -5.64 19.30
N LEU A 3 5.98 -5.13 18.16
CA LEU A 3 6.19 -5.96 16.98
C LEU A 3 7.41 -6.86 17.24
N GLN A 4 7.31 -8.15 16.90
CA GLN A 4 8.47 -9.03 16.99
C GLN A 4 9.58 -8.51 16.07
N PRO A 5 10.81 -8.29 16.56
CA PRO A 5 11.90 -7.81 15.72
C PRO A 5 12.18 -8.83 14.61
N LYS A 6 12.52 -8.32 13.42
CA LYS A 6 12.85 -9.10 12.19
C LYS A 6 11.69 -9.83 11.51
N CYS A 7 10.44 -9.54 11.84
CA CYS A 7 9.29 -10.05 11.11
C CYS A 7 8.56 -8.92 10.35
N PRO A 8 9.07 -8.47 9.18
CA PRO A 8 8.45 -7.40 8.41
C PRO A 8 7.02 -7.74 7.97
N TYR A 9 6.70 -9.03 7.79
CA TYR A 9 5.36 -9.50 7.45
C TYR A 9 4.32 -9.31 8.57
N LEU A 10 4.76 -9.07 9.81
CA LEU A 10 3.89 -8.78 10.94
C LEU A 10 3.64 -7.27 11.09
N ASN A 11 4.36 -6.41 10.36
CA ASN A 11 4.13 -4.98 10.37
C ASN A 11 3.17 -4.60 9.22
N PRO A 12 1.94 -4.14 9.51
CA PRO A 12 1.02 -3.71 8.47
C PRO A 12 1.60 -2.57 7.63
N VAL A 13 2.45 -1.71 8.20
CA VAL A 13 3.11 -0.62 7.48
C VAL A 13 4.09 -1.17 6.43
N GLU A 14 4.90 -2.18 6.79
CA GLU A 14 5.83 -2.81 5.86
C GLU A 14 5.08 -3.55 4.74
N ILE A 15 3.98 -4.23 5.06
CA ILE A 15 3.14 -4.92 4.05
C ILE A 15 2.61 -3.91 3.02
N VAL A 16 2.12 -2.75 3.47
CA VAL A 16 1.65 -1.68 2.58
C VAL A 16 2.79 -1.17 1.69
N TRP A 17 3.96 -0.92 2.26
CA TRP A 17 5.11 -0.45 1.49
C TRP A 17 5.63 -1.48 0.49
N GLN A 18 5.64 -2.76 0.83
CA GLN A 18 5.97 -3.84 -0.10
C GLN A 18 4.98 -3.88 -1.28
N PHE A 19 3.68 -3.74 -1.01
CA PHE A 19 2.66 -3.65 -2.06
C PHE A 19 2.88 -2.43 -2.96
N VAL A 20 3.09 -1.25 -2.39
CA VAL A 20 3.34 -0.01 -3.16
C VAL A 20 4.59 -0.14 -4.02
N ARG A 21 5.67 -0.70 -3.46
CA ARG A 21 6.93 -0.92 -4.16
C ARG A 21 6.74 -1.83 -5.36
N ASN A 22 6.12 -2.99 -5.16
CA ASN A 22 5.95 -4.01 -6.20
C ASN A 22 5.05 -3.54 -7.35
N ASN A 23 4.05 -2.71 -7.06
CA ASN A 23 3.08 -2.28 -8.08
C ASN A 23 3.51 -1.04 -8.86
N TRP A 24 4.19 -0.07 -8.23
CA TRP A 24 4.40 1.23 -8.85
C TRP A 24 5.85 1.74 -8.85
N LEU A 25 6.67 1.34 -7.87
CA LEU A 25 8.01 1.92 -7.69
C LEU A 25 9.17 1.01 -8.12
N SER A 26 8.97 -0.31 -8.22
CA SER A 26 10.06 -1.28 -8.40
C SER A 26 10.82 -1.15 -9.74
N ASN A 27 10.18 -0.62 -10.78
CA ASN A 27 10.75 -0.52 -12.13
C ASN A 27 10.87 0.93 -12.63
N GLN A 28 10.82 1.92 -11.73
CA GLN A 28 10.94 3.33 -12.10
C GLN A 28 12.40 3.77 -12.05
N ASN A 29 12.85 4.50 -13.08
CA ASN A 29 14.16 5.11 -13.09
C ASN A 29 14.07 6.55 -12.56
N PHE A 30 14.55 6.78 -11.35
CA PHE A 30 14.56 8.11 -10.73
C PHE A 30 15.83 8.87 -11.11
N LYS A 31 15.69 10.06 -11.69
CA LYS A 31 16.84 10.89 -12.11
C LYS A 31 17.32 11.78 -10.97
N LEU A 32 16.40 12.25 -10.14
CA LEU A 32 16.65 13.13 -9.00
C LEU A 32 15.86 12.66 -7.78
N TYR A 33 16.25 13.13 -6.60
CA TYR A 33 15.54 12.83 -5.36
C TYR A 33 14.06 13.27 -5.41
N ASP A 34 13.79 14.43 -6.00
CA ASP A 34 12.41 14.93 -6.16
C ASP A 34 11.53 13.98 -6.95
N ASP A 35 12.08 13.24 -7.92
CA ASP A 35 11.32 12.23 -8.66
C ASP A 35 10.81 11.16 -7.69
N ILE A 36 11.65 10.69 -6.75
CA ILE A 36 11.26 9.67 -5.76
C ILE A 36 10.06 10.17 -4.95
N VAL A 37 10.09 11.42 -4.49
CA VAL A 37 9.00 12.01 -3.70
C VAL A 37 7.72 12.13 -4.52
N VAL A 38 7.81 12.63 -5.76
CA VAL A 38 6.67 12.78 -6.67
C VAL A 38 6.03 11.43 -7.00
N TYR A 39 6.83 10.44 -7.37
CA TYR A 39 6.34 9.09 -7.69
C TYR A 39 5.79 8.37 -6.45
N SER A 40 6.39 8.57 -5.28
CA SER A 40 5.87 8.02 -4.02
C SER A 40 4.50 8.61 -3.69
N ARG A 41 4.32 9.93 -3.83
CA ARG A 41 3.03 10.61 -3.65
C ARG A 41 1.99 10.07 -4.63
N PHE A 42 2.36 9.89 -5.89
CA PHE A 42 1.47 9.34 -6.90
C PHE A 42 1.01 7.91 -6.55
N ALA A 43 1.96 7.04 -6.19
CA ALA A 43 1.66 5.65 -5.83
C ALA A 43 0.76 5.56 -4.59
N TRP A 44 1.00 6.41 -3.59
CA TRP A 44 0.17 6.50 -2.40
C TRP A 44 -1.28 6.90 -2.73
N ASN A 45 -1.47 7.92 -3.58
CA ASN A 45 -2.80 8.34 -4.00
C ASN A 45 -3.54 7.25 -4.78
N LYS A 46 -2.83 6.50 -5.64
CA LYS A 46 -3.40 5.35 -6.37
C LYS A 46 -3.82 4.23 -5.42
N LEU A 47 -3.01 3.92 -4.41
CA LEU A 47 -3.37 2.96 -3.37
C LEU A 47 -4.65 3.40 -2.64
N PHE A 48 -4.72 4.65 -2.21
CA PHE A 48 -5.87 5.16 -1.47
C PHE A 48 -7.18 5.09 -2.29
N GLU A 49 -7.12 5.45 -3.58
CA GLU A 49 -8.24 5.29 -4.52
C GLU A 49 -8.68 3.84 -4.67
N HIS A 50 -7.72 2.91 -4.79
CA HIS A 50 -8.01 1.48 -4.88
C HIS A 50 -8.69 0.96 -3.61
N LEU A 51 -8.17 1.33 -2.44
CA LEU A 51 -8.74 0.96 -1.15
C LEU A 51 -10.14 1.54 -0.94
N ARG A 52 -10.37 2.80 -1.31
CA ARG A 52 -11.71 3.43 -1.25
C ARG A 52 -12.77 2.66 -2.04
N ARG A 53 -12.38 2.00 -3.14
CA ARG A 53 -13.29 1.18 -3.94
C ARG A 53 -13.53 -0.20 -3.31
N ILE A 54 -12.49 -0.84 -2.79
CA ILE A 54 -12.56 -2.24 -2.31
C ILE A 54 -13.13 -2.37 -0.90
N VAL A 55 -12.76 -1.48 0.02
CA VAL A 55 -13.20 -1.53 1.43
C VAL A 55 -14.73 -1.58 1.56
N PRO A 56 -15.52 -0.70 0.89
CA PRO A 56 -16.98 -0.78 0.98
C PRO A 56 -17.55 -2.05 0.34
N LEU A 57 -16.94 -2.60 -0.72
CA LEU A 57 -17.37 -3.88 -1.31
C LEU A 57 -17.18 -5.05 -0.35
N ARG A 58 -16.02 -5.09 0.31
CA ARG A 58 -15.66 -6.15 1.26
C ARG A 58 -16.51 -6.09 2.54
N LEU A 59 -16.88 -4.88 2.98
CA LEU A 59 -17.83 -4.69 4.08
C LEU A 59 -19.24 -5.17 3.71
N ARG A 60 -19.72 -4.88 2.49
CA ARG A 60 -21.03 -5.34 2.00
C ARG A 60 -21.12 -6.87 1.84
N GLN A 61 -20.07 -7.52 1.35
CA GLN A 61 -20.05 -8.99 1.27
C GLN A 61 -20.15 -9.65 2.65
N ARG A 62 -19.58 -9.02 3.67
CA ARG A 62 -19.66 -9.51 5.06
C ARG A 62 -21.04 -9.33 5.69
N THR A 63 -21.83 -8.35 5.26
CA THR A 63 -23.20 -8.14 5.78
C THR A 63 -24.26 -9.00 5.12
N HIS A 64 -24.00 -9.58 3.93
CA HIS A 64 -24.94 -10.44 3.19
C HIS A 64 -24.67 -11.94 3.37
N GLY A 65 -23.77 -12.32 4.29
CA GLY A 65 -23.38 -13.70 4.58
C GLY A 65 -23.71 -14.15 6.01
N PHE A 66 -24.77 -13.59 6.60
CA PHE A 66 -25.39 -14.05 7.85
C PHE A 66 -26.85 -14.43 7.59
#